data_AF-A0A106DRI4-F1
#
_entry.id   AF-A0A106DRI4-F1
#
_cell.length_a   1.000
_cell.length_b   1.000
_cell.length_c   1.000
_cell.angle_alpha   90.00
_cell.angle_beta   90.00
_cell.angle_gamma   90.00
#
_symmetry.space_group_name_H-M   'P 1'
#
loop_
_entity.id
_entity.type
_entity.pdbx_description
1 polymer ?
#
loop_
_entity_poly.entity_id
_entity_poly.type
_entity_poly.pdbx_seq_one_letter_code
_entity_poly.pdbx_strand_id
1 'polypeptide(L)'
;MEFRPRYSLSQKWLTIVAACRERSLIGAMRLMLVGHRYLGRVDTAVAPRIRQRQTGRAGILREDTGLPDIGAHKLFPREPGTARFFATVALAASPFLIAAGLFVAWGAIVTCREAPNPLYALLPAFFAFILLQLATYIVVSAAWELLNAAELARATLGPGALALLRQIIEKNRDACPASAAALPRTYGELADFIADLRYALARLEAGRSI
;
A
#
# COMPACT_ATOMS: atom_id res chain seq x y z
N MET A 1 -7.07 -19.25 2.05
CA MET A 1 -7.45 -18.17 1.11
C MET A 1 -8.80 -17.63 1.53
N GLU A 2 -8.85 -16.64 2.41
CA GLU A 2 -10.10 -15.90 2.65
C GLU A 2 -10.31 -14.93 1.49
N PHE A 3 -11.24 -15.27 0.60
CA PHE A 3 -11.76 -14.36 -0.41
C PHE A 3 -12.40 -13.18 0.30
N ARG A 4 -11.80 -11.99 0.22
CA ARG A 4 -12.53 -10.75 0.52
C ARG A 4 -13.78 -10.73 -0.37
N PRO A 5 -14.97 -10.40 0.15
CA PRO A 5 -16.10 -10.11 -0.71
C PRO A 5 -15.66 -9.02 -1.69
N ARG A 6 -15.88 -9.24 -2.99
CA ARG A 6 -15.62 -8.21 -4.01
C ARG A 6 -16.55 -7.04 -3.70
N TYR A 7 -16.04 -6.04 -2.99
CA TYR A 7 -16.81 -4.82 -2.75
C TYR A 7 -17.10 -4.15 -4.09
N SER A 8 -18.37 -3.84 -4.31
CA SER A 8 -18.78 -3.11 -5.51
C SER A 8 -18.15 -1.73 -5.53
N LEU A 9 -18.01 -1.14 -6.72
CA LEU A 9 -17.52 0.24 -6.86
C LEU A 9 -18.35 1.22 -6.00
N SER A 10 -19.67 1.01 -5.94
CA SER A 10 -20.58 1.81 -5.13
C SER A 10 -20.27 1.74 -3.64
N GLN A 11 -19.91 0.57 -3.09
CA GLN A 11 -19.52 0.43 -1.68
C GLN A 11 -18.18 1.12 -1.39
N LYS A 12 -17.21 1.01 -2.30
CA LYS A 12 -15.93 1.74 -2.19
C LYS A 12 -16.14 3.25 -2.22
N TRP A 13 -17.05 3.72 -3.09
CA TRP A 13 -17.38 5.13 -3.17
C TRP A 13 -18.06 5.63 -1.89
N LEU A 14 -19.06 4.90 -1.38
CA LEU A 14 -19.79 5.28 -0.17
C LEU A 14 -18.88 5.37 1.06
N THR A 15 -17.91 4.46 1.19
CA THR A 15 -16.93 4.50 2.29
C THR A 15 -16.01 5.72 2.22
N ILE A 16 -15.54 6.08 1.02
CA ILE A 16 -14.76 7.32 0.82
C ILE A 16 -15.59 8.56 1.15
N VAL A 17 -16.83 8.61 0.65
CA VAL A 17 -17.75 9.73 0.90
C VAL A 17 -18.06 9.86 2.39
N ALA A 18 -18.32 8.74 3.08
CA ALA A 18 -18.54 8.72 4.53
C ALA A 18 -17.30 9.26 5.27
N ALA A 19 -16.10 8.79 4.92
CA ALA A 19 -14.86 9.28 5.52
C ALA A 19 -14.65 10.79 5.31
N CYS A 20 -14.95 11.30 4.11
CA CYS A 20 -14.91 12.73 3.82
C CYS A 20 -15.96 13.53 4.60
N ARG A 21 -17.17 12.98 4.77
CA ARG A 21 -18.26 13.61 5.52
C ARG A 21 -17.94 13.71 7.00
N GLU A 22 -17.38 12.65 7.58
CA GLU A 22 -17.06 12.59 9.00
C GLU A 22 -15.83 13.41 9.38
N ARG A 23 -14.81 13.46 8.50
CA ARG A 23 -13.48 13.97 8.86
C ARG A 23 -13.03 15.18 8.05
N SER A 24 -13.88 15.72 7.18
CA SER A 24 -13.53 16.63 6.08
C SER A 24 -12.61 15.98 5.04
N LEU A 25 -12.53 16.58 3.85
CA LEU A 25 -11.63 16.14 2.78
C LEU A 25 -10.17 16.05 3.25
N ILE A 26 -9.69 17.07 3.97
CA ILE A 26 -8.30 17.11 4.47
C ILE A 26 -8.06 15.98 5.47
N GLY A 27 -9.03 15.69 6.35
CA GLY A 27 -8.93 14.60 7.30
C GLY A 27 -8.91 13.23 6.63
N ALA A 28 -9.71 13.04 5.57
CA ALA A 28 -9.69 11.82 4.76
C ALA A 28 -8.34 11.64 4.05
N MET A 29 -7.77 12.69 3.45
CA MET A 29 -6.45 12.64 2.83
C MET A 29 -5.34 12.32 3.84
N ARG A 30 -5.39 12.90 5.05
CA ARG A 30 -4.46 12.55 6.14
C ARG A 30 -4.59 11.08 6.54
N LEU A 31 -5.81 10.54 6.56
CA LEU A 31 -6.05 9.13 6.86
C LEU A 31 -5.42 8.24 5.78
N MET A 32 -5.63 8.56 4.50
CA MET A 32 -5.01 7.83 3.39
C MET A 32 -3.48 7.86 3.47
N LEU A 33 -2.89 8.99 3.88
CA LEU A 33 -1.44 9.09 4.10
C LEU A 33 -0.95 8.16 5.23
N VAL A 34 -1.72 8.03 6.31
CA VAL A 34 -1.43 7.05 7.38
C VAL A 34 -1.46 5.64 6.82
N GLY A 35 -2.48 5.28 6.03
CA GLY A 35 -2.57 3.98 5.38
C GLY A 35 -1.40 3.71 4.43
N HIS A 36 -0.99 4.71 3.65
CA HIS A 36 0.17 4.61 2.75
C HIS A 36 1.47 4.35 3.53
N ARG A 37 1.68 5.07 4.64
CA ARG A 37 2.85 4.87 5.51
C ARG A 37 2.84 3.49 6.17
N TYR A 38 1.68 3.07 6.67
CA TYR A 38 1.50 1.74 7.25
C TYR A 38 1.85 0.64 6.26
N LEU A 39 1.30 0.67 5.04
CA LEU A 39 1.65 -0.33 4.01
C LEU A 39 3.15 -0.33 3.72
N GLY A 40 3.81 0.83 3.73
CA GLY A 40 5.25 0.91 3.57
C GLY A 40 6.05 0.29 4.71
N ARG A 41 5.59 0.46 5.95
CA ARG A 41 6.20 -0.16 7.13
C ARG A 41 6.00 -1.67 7.13
N VAL A 42 4.81 -2.13 6.79
CA VAL A 42 4.52 -3.56 6.65
C VAL A 42 5.36 -4.16 5.53
N ASP A 43 5.52 -3.48 4.39
CA ASP A 43 6.37 -3.93 3.30
C ASP A 43 7.83 -4.10 3.77
N THR A 44 8.38 -3.13 4.51
CA THR A 44 9.70 -3.27 5.16
C THR A 44 9.74 -4.42 6.17
N ALA A 45 8.66 -4.61 6.95
CA ALA A 45 8.56 -5.66 7.95
C ALA A 45 8.47 -7.07 7.33
N VAL A 46 7.89 -7.20 6.13
CA VAL A 46 7.69 -8.47 5.40
C VAL A 46 8.72 -8.68 4.28
N ALA A 47 9.49 -7.66 3.91
CA ALA A 47 10.39 -7.67 2.75
C ALA A 47 11.33 -8.90 2.75
N PRO A 48 11.50 -9.57 1.59
CA PRO A 48 12.35 -10.75 1.47
C PRO A 48 13.83 -10.43 1.73
N ARG A 49 14.56 -11.44 2.19
CA ARG A 49 15.89 -11.38 2.85
C ARG A 49 17.08 -11.32 1.89
N ILE A 50 16.94 -10.58 0.82
CA ILE A 50 17.94 -10.62 -0.25
C ILE A 50 18.82 -9.39 -0.15
N ARG A 51 20.07 -9.58 0.28
CA ARG A 51 21.11 -8.55 0.09
C ARG A 51 21.61 -8.68 -1.35
N GLN A 52 21.49 -7.60 -2.10
CA GLN A 52 22.15 -7.51 -3.40
C GLN A 52 23.60 -7.08 -3.17
N ARG A 53 24.53 -8.03 -3.32
CA ARG A 53 25.96 -7.75 -3.31
C ARG A 53 26.42 -7.61 -4.75
N GLN A 54 26.88 -6.41 -5.13
CA GLN A 54 27.58 -6.24 -6.41
C GLN A 54 28.92 -6.96 -6.33
N THR A 55 29.04 -8.07 -7.06
CA THR A 55 30.30 -8.83 -7.18
C THR A 55 31.07 -8.34 -8.40
N GLY A 56 31.31 -7.03 -8.46
CA GLY A 56 32.06 -6.38 -9.56
C GLY A 56 31.54 -6.77 -10.95
N ARG A 57 32.43 -7.26 -11.82
CA ARG A 57 32.11 -7.64 -13.22
C ARG A 57 31.19 -8.86 -13.36
N ALA A 58 30.92 -9.63 -12.30
CA ALA A 58 30.09 -10.84 -12.33
C ALA A 58 28.58 -10.57 -12.14
N GLY A 59 28.18 -9.31 -11.95
CA GLY A 59 26.78 -8.92 -11.79
C GLY A 59 26.33 -8.80 -10.33
N ILE A 60 25.02 -8.76 -10.13
CA ILE A 60 24.40 -8.60 -8.82
C ILE A 60 24.11 -9.99 -8.26
N LEU A 61 24.86 -10.40 -7.23
CA LEU A 61 24.60 -11.64 -6.51
C LEU A 61 23.55 -11.37 -5.42
N ARG A 62 22.49 -12.18 -5.42
CA ARG A 62 21.43 -12.15 -4.41
C ARG A 62 21.80 -13.13 -3.31
N GLU A 63 22.36 -12.64 -2.22
CA GLU A 63 22.72 -13.45 -1.05
C GLU A 63 21.59 -13.37 -0.02
N ASP A 64 21.13 -14.54 0.45
CA ASP A 64 20.21 -14.63 1.58
C ASP A 64 20.99 -14.32 2.86
N THR A 65 20.50 -13.36 3.65
CA THR A 65 21.21 -12.84 4.82
C THR A 65 21.29 -13.80 6.00
N GLY A 66 20.66 -14.99 5.97
CA GLY A 66 20.77 -16.00 7.03
C GLY A 66 20.07 -15.67 8.36
N LEU A 67 19.64 -14.41 8.57
CA LEU A 67 18.73 -13.98 9.63
C LEU A 67 17.55 -14.96 9.75
N PRO A 68 16.94 -15.24 10.93
CA PRO A 68 15.80 -16.18 11.08
C PRO A 68 14.43 -15.52 10.80
N ASP A 69 13.54 -16.13 10.00
CA ASP A 69 12.28 -15.48 9.60
C ASP A 69 11.47 -15.25 10.86
N ILE A 70 11.25 -13.98 11.16
CA ILE A 70 10.51 -13.57 12.34
C ILE A 70 9.04 -14.04 12.22
N GLY A 71 8.61 -14.52 11.05
CA GLY A 71 7.24 -14.93 10.81
C GLY A 71 6.32 -13.73 10.62
N ALA A 72 6.89 -12.57 10.27
CA ALA A 72 6.16 -11.33 10.04
C ALA A 72 5.11 -11.50 8.92
N HIS A 73 5.37 -12.38 7.96
CA HIS A 73 4.39 -12.77 6.93
C HIS A 73 3.12 -13.44 7.51
N LYS A 74 3.21 -14.09 8.68
CA LYS A 74 2.05 -14.67 9.40
C LYS A 74 1.25 -13.59 10.15
N LEU A 75 1.92 -12.53 10.58
CA LEU A 75 1.30 -11.37 11.23
C LEU A 75 0.66 -10.42 10.22
N PHE A 76 1.19 -10.38 9.00
CA PHE A 76 0.68 -9.57 7.89
C PHE A 76 0.45 -10.46 6.65
N PRO A 77 -0.68 -11.20 6.61
CA PRO A 77 -0.94 -12.18 5.55
C PRO A 77 -1.25 -11.57 4.16
N ARG A 78 -1.21 -10.23 4.03
CA ARG A 78 -1.44 -9.53 2.76
C ARG A 78 -0.13 -9.09 2.16
N GLU A 79 -0.01 -9.18 0.84
CA GLU A 79 1.07 -8.58 0.06
C GLU A 79 1.00 -7.04 0.17
N PRO A 80 1.77 -6.41 1.07
CA PRO A 80 1.60 -4.99 1.38
C PRO A 80 2.25 -4.12 0.30
N GLY A 81 3.34 -4.63 -0.30
CA GLY A 81 4.09 -3.98 -1.36
C GLY A 81 3.30 -3.82 -2.66
N THR A 82 2.54 -4.83 -3.07
CA THR A 82 1.70 -4.74 -4.29
C THR A 82 0.58 -3.72 -4.09
N ALA A 83 -0.14 -3.77 -2.96
CA ALA A 83 -1.18 -2.80 -2.63
C ALA A 83 -0.65 -1.35 -2.56
N ARG A 84 0.51 -1.13 -1.94
CA ARG A 84 1.15 0.19 -1.87
C ARG A 84 1.58 0.70 -3.24
N PHE A 85 2.23 -0.15 -4.02
CA PHE A 85 2.70 0.19 -5.36
C PHE A 85 1.53 0.57 -6.25
N PHE A 86 0.50 -0.28 -6.33
CA PHE A 86 -0.70 -0.01 -7.12
C PHE A 86 -1.40 1.26 -6.65
N ALA A 87 -1.58 1.49 -5.35
CA ALA A 87 -2.20 2.72 -4.86
C ALA A 87 -1.39 3.98 -5.23
N THR A 88 -0.06 3.89 -5.21
CA THR A 88 0.83 5.02 -5.52
C THR A 88 0.84 5.34 -7.00
N VAL A 89 1.02 4.31 -7.84
CA VAL A 89 0.97 4.43 -9.30
C VAL A 89 -0.41 4.88 -9.76
N ALA A 90 -1.48 4.34 -9.18
CA ALA A 90 -2.86 4.73 -9.44
C ALA A 90 -3.09 6.23 -9.21
N LEU A 91 -2.70 6.73 -8.03
CA LEU A 91 -2.89 8.14 -7.68
C LEU A 91 -2.00 9.05 -8.53
N ALA A 92 -0.75 8.66 -8.79
CA ALA A 92 0.18 9.43 -9.62
C ALA A 92 -0.22 9.47 -11.11
N ALA A 93 -0.77 8.39 -11.65
CA ALA A 93 -1.21 8.30 -13.04
C ALA A 93 -2.59 8.96 -13.27
N SER A 94 -3.39 9.13 -12.21
CA SER A 94 -4.75 9.67 -12.30
C SER A 94 -4.88 11.04 -13.00
N PRO A 95 -3.99 12.04 -12.79
CA PRO A 95 -4.12 13.34 -13.45
C PRO A 95 -3.89 13.21 -14.96
N PHE A 96 -2.97 12.33 -15.36
CA PHE A 96 -2.67 12.07 -16.78
C PHE A 96 -3.85 11.39 -17.47
N LEU A 97 -4.47 10.39 -16.84
CA LEU A 97 -5.64 9.71 -17.40
C LEU A 97 -6.85 10.64 -17.48
N ILE A 98 -7.07 11.49 -16.48
CA ILE A 98 -8.13 12.50 -16.49
C ILE A 98 -7.87 13.53 -17.59
N ALA A 99 -6.65 14.06 -17.69
CA ALA A 99 -6.27 15.02 -18.73
C ALA A 99 -6.42 14.43 -20.14
N ALA A 100 -6.00 13.17 -20.34
CA ALA A 100 -6.19 12.45 -21.59
C ALA A 100 -7.68 12.28 -21.92
N GLY A 101 -8.50 11.87 -20.95
CA GLY A 101 -9.95 11.75 -21.12
C GLY A 101 -10.62 13.08 -21.49
N LEU A 102 -10.24 14.17 -20.81
CA LEU A 102 -10.74 15.52 -21.10
C LEU A 102 -10.29 16.02 -22.47
N PHE A 103 -9.05 15.75 -22.87
CA PHE A 103 -8.53 16.12 -24.19
C PHE A 103 -9.28 15.38 -25.32
N VAL A 104 -9.53 14.09 -25.16
CA VAL A 104 -10.32 13.31 -26.13
C VAL A 104 -11.77 13.80 -26.16
N ALA A 105 -12.36 14.14 -25.00
CA ALA A 105 -13.71 14.71 -24.94
C ALA A 105 -13.77 16.07 -25.67
N TRP A 106 -12.78 16.93 -25.47
CA TRP A 106 -12.66 18.20 -26.18
C TRP A 106 -12.56 17.99 -27.68
N GLY A 107 -11.70 17.08 -28.13
CA GLY A 107 -11.58 16.69 -29.54
C GLY A 107 -12.92 16.22 -30.11
N ALA A 108 -13.67 15.39 -29.38
CA ALA A 108 -15.01 14.97 -29.79
C ALA A 108 -15.99 16.15 -29.95
N ILE A 109 -15.96 17.13 -29.03
CA ILE A 109 -16.80 18.34 -29.10
C ILE A 109 -16.46 19.18 -30.33
N VAL A 110 -15.18 19.38 -30.63
CA VAL A 110 -14.73 20.11 -31.82
C VAL A 110 -15.18 19.38 -33.09
N THR A 111 -15.01 18.04 -33.11
CA THR A 111 -15.42 17.21 -34.26
C THR A 111 -16.94 17.26 -34.46
N CYS A 112 -17.75 17.27 -33.40
CA CYS A 112 -19.19 17.49 -33.47
C CYS A 112 -19.58 18.83 -34.09
N ARG A 113 -18.78 19.88 -33.85
CA ARG A 113 -19.06 21.24 -34.36
C ARG A 113 -18.72 21.40 -35.84
N GLU A 114 -17.66 20.72 -36.29
CA GLU A 114 -17.11 20.90 -37.64
C GLU A 114 -17.58 19.81 -38.62
N ALA A 115 -18.00 18.64 -38.14
CA ALA A 115 -18.33 17.52 -39.01
C ALA A 115 -19.78 17.61 -39.56
N PRO A 116 -19.99 17.23 -40.83
CA PRO A 116 -21.33 17.16 -41.43
C PRO A 116 -22.20 16.04 -40.84
N ASN A 117 -21.57 15.05 -40.17
CA ASN A 117 -22.27 13.95 -39.50
C ASN A 117 -21.82 13.84 -38.03
N PRO A 118 -22.76 13.96 -37.07
CA PRO A 118 -22.42 13.92 -35.64
C PRO A 118 -21.93 12.54 -35.17
N LEU A 119 -22.16 11.49 -35.97
CA LEU A 119 -21.71 10.13 -35.67
C LEU A 119 -20.18 10.00 -35.60
N TYR A 120 -19.43 10.86 -36.28
CA TYR A 120 -17.96 10.84 -36.25
C TYR A 120 -17.38 11.16 -34.87
N ALA A 121 -18.14 11.84 -34.01
CA ALA A 121 -17.71 12.17 -32.67
C ALA A 121 -18.10 11.10 -31.62
N LEU A 122 -18.94 10.12 -31.96
CA LEU A 122 -19.37 9.08 -31.02
C LEU A 122 -18.21 8.22 -30.53
N LEU A 123 -17.31 7.84 -31.44
CA LEU A 123 -16.16 7.01 -31.12
C LEU A 123 -15.18 7.72 -30.14
N PRO A 124 -14.70 8.95 -30.41
CA PRO A 124 -13.86 9.66 -29.45
C PRO A 124 -14.60 9.99 -28.14
N ALA A 125 -15.89 10.33 -28.18
CA ALA A 125 -16.68 10.53 -26.96
C ALA A 125 -16.75 9.26 -26.10
N PHE A 126 -16.92 8.09 -26.72
CA PHE A 126 -16.90 6.79 -26.04
C PHE A 126 -15.53 6.49 -25.42
N PHE A 127 -14.43 6.74 -26.13
CA PHE A 127 -13.08 6.58 -25.58
C PHE A 127 -12.81 7.53 -24.40
N ALA A 128 -13.22 8.80 -24.52
CA ALA A 128 -13.12 9.75 -23.42
C ALA A 128 -13.88 9.26 -22.18
N PHE A 129 -15.11 8.75 -22.37
CA PHE A 129 -15.91 8.18 -21.30
C PHE A 129 -15.21 6.98 -20.65
N ILE A 130 -14.68 6.04 -21.43
CA ILE A 130 -13.94 4.87 -20.90
C ILE A 130 -12.73 5.33 -20.08
N LEU A 131 -11.94 6.27 -20.59
CA LEU A 131 -10.74 6.75 -19.89
C LEU A 131 -11.08 7.41 -18.56
N LEU A 132 -12.14 8.23 -18.52
CA LEU A 132 -12.61 8.87 -17.30
C LEU A 132 -13.17 7.87 -16.29
N GLN A 133 -13.93 6.87 -16.75
CA GLN A 133 -14.44 5.79 -15.90
C GLN A 133 -13.31 4.93 -15.33
N LEU A 134 -12.33 4.58 -16.14
CA LEU A 134 -11.16 3.82 -15.72
C LEU A 134 -10.33 4.61 -14.69
N ALA A 135 -10.08 5.89 -14.94
CA ALA A 135 -9.38 6.77 -14.00
C ALA A 135 -10.12 6.83 -12.66
N THR A 136 -11.45 7.01 -12.71
CA THR A 136 -12.30 7.03 -11.50
C THR A 136 -12.21 5.70 -10.75
N TYR A 137 -12.35 4.57 -11.44
CA TYR A 137 -12.24 3.24 -10.84
C TYR A 137 -10.90 3.03 -10.11
N ILE A 138 -9.81 3.42 -10.77
CA ILE A 138 -8.44 3.29 -10.26
C ILE A 138 -8.26 4.16 -9.00
N VAL A 139 -8.66 5.43 -9.06
CA VAL A 139 -8.56 6.36 -7.92
C VAL A 139 -9.39 5.90 -6.74
N VAL A 140 -10.64 5.50 -6.98
CA VAL A 140 -11.55 5.03 -5.93
C VAL A 140 -11.03 3.75 -5.29
N SER A 141 -10.51 2.82 -6.08
CA SER A 141 -9.94 1.59 -5.54
C SER A 141 -8.67 1.85 -4.73
N ALA A 142 -7.78 2.73 -5.19
CA ALA A 142 -6.58 3.11 -4.46
C ALA A 142 -6.91 3.83 -3.15
N ALA A 143 -7.80 4.82 -3.18
CA ALA A 143 -8.27 5.54 -2.02
C ALA A 143 -8.89 4.60 -0.98
N TRP A 144 -9.73 3.65 -1.42
CA TRP A 144 -10.34 2.66 -0.56
C TRP A 144 -9.33 1.74 0.13
N GLU A 145 -8.33 1.23 -0.60
CA GLU A 145 -7.27 0.42 0.00
C GLU A 145 -6.45 1.19 1.03
N LEU A 146 -6.16 2.48 0.76
CA LEU A 146 -5.45 3.33 1.72
C LEU A 146 -6.27 3.61 2.97
N LEU A 147 -7.58 3.83 2.86
CA LEU A 147 -8.46 4.00 4.02
C LEU A 147 -8.52 2.72 4.86
N ASN A 148 -8.72 1.57 4.22
CA ASN A 148 -8.71 0.27 4.91
C ASN A 148 -7.37 -0.01 5.61
N ALA A 149 -6.26 0.33 4.96
CA ALA A 149 -4.93 0.18 5.54
C ALA A 149 -4.76 1.08 6.77
N ALA A 150 -5.31 2.30 6.74
CA ALA A 150 -5.27 3.21 7.87
C ALA A 150 -6.16 2.74 9.04
N GLU A 151 -7.31 2.14 8.75
CA GLU A 151 -8.15 1.50 9.76
C GLU A 151 -7.44 0.30 10.38
N LEU A 152 -6.82 -0.55 9.56
CA LEU A 152 -6.05 -1.69 10.04
C LEU A 152 -4.87 -1.24 10.92
N ALA A 153 -4.17 -0.18 10.53
CA ALA A 153 -3.07 0.39 11.32
C ALA A 153 -3.51 0.80 12.73
N ARG A 154 -4.77 1.23 12.91
CA ARG A 154 -5.35 1.64 14.19
C ARG A 154 -6.06 0.51 14.93
N ALA A 155 -6.33 -0.60 14.26
CA ALA A 155 -6.98 -1.74 14.87
C ALA A 155 -6.10 -2.30 16.00
N THR A 156 -6.75 -2.66 17.10
CA THR A 156 -6.10 -3.27 18.24
C THR A 156 -5.60 -4.66 17.88
N LEU A 157 -4.48 -5.04 18.48
CA LEU A 157 -3.89 -6.36 18.26
C LEU A 157 -4.78 -7.44 18.86
N GLY A 158 -5.09 -8.44 18.02
CA GLY A 158 -5.80 -9.64 18.48
C GLY A 158 -4.92 -10.51 19.39
N PRO A 159 -5.53 -11.38 20.21
CA PRO A 159 -4.81 -12.26 21.15
C PRO A 159 -3.81 -13.19 20.44
N GLY A 160 -4.13 -13.67 19.23
CA GLY A 160 -3.23 -14.50 18.42
C GLY A 160 -1.99 -13.74 17.92
N ALA A 161 -2.15 -12.48 17.50
CA ALA A 161 -1.03 -11.64 17.07
C ALA A 161 -0.11 -11.30 18.26
N LEU A 162 -0.68 -11.05 19.44
CA LEU A 162 0.08 -10.84 20.67
C LEU A 162 0.88 -12.09 21.10
N ALA A 163 0.29 -13.28 20.97
CA ALA A 163 0.99 -14.53 21.27
C ALA A 163 2.20 -14.75 20.35
N LEU A 164 2.02 -14.53 19.05
CA LEU A 164 3.11 -14.61 18.06
C LEU A 164 4.19 -13.56 18.33
N LEU A 165 3.80 -12.32 18.65
CA LEU A 165 4.74 -11.26 19.00
C LEU A 165 5.58 -11.63 20.22
N ARG A 166 4.97 -12.22 21.26
CA ARG A 166 5.71 -12.67 22.45
C ARG A 166 6.74 -13.73 22.11
N GLN A 167 6.38 -14.72 21.28
CA GLN A 167 7.31 -15.75 20.80
C GLN A 167 8.49 -15.14 20.01
N ILE A 168 8.21 -14.13 19.18
CA ILE A 168 9.25 -13.40 18.43
C ILE A 168 10.22 -12.69 19.36
N ILE A 169 9.70 -11.97 20.36
CA ILE A 169 10.50 -11.22 21.33
C ILE A 169 11.36 -12.17 22.15
N GLU A 170 10.77 -13.28 22.62
CA GLU A 170 11.48 -14.29 23.41
C GLU A 170 12.65 -14.90 22.63
N LYS A 171 12.45 -15.17 21.34
CA LYS A 171 13.49 -15.72 20.45
C LYS A 171 14.62 -14.72 20.12
N ASN A 172 14.35 -13.41 20.14
CA ASN A 172 15.30 -12.36 19.72
C ASN A 172 15.58 -11.35 20.84
N ARG A 173 15.63 -11.83 22.09
CA ARG A 173 15.74 -10.99 23.29
C ARG A 173 16.99 -10.10 23.29
N ASP A 174 18.06 -10.57 22.66
CA ASP A 174 19.35 -9.89 22.51
C ASP A 174 19.32 -8.70 21.52
N ALA A 175 18.37 -8.69 20.58
CA ALA A 175 18.20 -7.62 19.59
C ALA A 175 17.03 -6.68 19.91
N CYS A 176 16.30 -6.94 20.99
CA CYS A 176 15.11 -6.18 21.34
C CYS A 176 15.48 -4.77 21.81
N PRO A 177 14.95 -3.70 21.20
CA PRO A 177 15.27 -2.32 21.60
C PRO A 177 14.85 -2.07 23.05
N ALA A 178 15.71 -1.38 23.82
CA ALA A 178 15.51 -1.09 25.24
C ALA A 178 14.23 -0.30 25.58
N SER A 179 13.52 0.25 24.57
CA SER A 179 12.22 0.90 24.72
C SER A 179 11.03 -0.07 24.82
N ALA A 180 11.26 -1.38 24.92
CA ALA A 180 10.23 -2.43 25.04
C ALA A 180 9.42 -2.43 26.36
N ALA A 181 9.28 -1.27 27.02
CA ALA A 181 8.45 -1.13 28.22
C ALA A 181 6.94 -1.16 27.91
N ALA A 182 6.54 -0.93 26.66
CA ALA A 182 5.16 -1.06 26.21
C ALA A 182 5.08 -1.96 24.98
N LEU A 183 4.45 -3.14 25.14
CA LEU A 183 4.06 -3.96 24.00
C LEU A 183 3.20 -3.11 23.04
N PRO A 184 3.39 -3.22 21.71
CA PRO A 184 2.53 -2.54 20.74
C PRO A 184 1.08 -2.93 21.00
N ARG A 185 0.19 -1.95 20.86
CA ARG A 185 -1.26 -2.06 21.07
C ARG A 185 -2.02 -2.14 19.76
N THR A 186 -1.45 -1.59 18.70
CA THR A 186 -2.06 -1.54 17.36
C THR A 186 -1.22 -2.25 16.31
N TYR A 187 -1.82 -2.65 15.19
CA TYR A 187 -1.06 -3.22 14.07
C TYR A 187 -0.05 -2.24 13.45
N GLY A 188 -0.31 -0.92 13.55
CA GLY A 188 0.64 0.11 13.13
C GLY A 188 1.91 0.07 13.99
N GLU A 189 1.76 0.10 15.31
CA GLU A 189 2.88 -0.02 16.25
C GLU A 189 3.60 -1.37 16.10
N LEU A 190 2.87 -2.45 15.82
CA LEU A 190 3.47 -3.76 15.54
C LEU A 190 4.37 -3.72 14.30
N ALA A 191 3.93 -3.07 13.22
CA ALA A 191 4.70 -2.96 11.99
C ALA A 191 5.99 -2.15 12.21
N ASP A 192 5.90 -1.04 12.96
CA ASP A 192 7.07 -0.25 13.35
C ASP A 192 8.03 -1.05 14.23
N PHE A 193 7.51 -1.75 15.25
CA PHE A 193 8.30 -2.59 16.15
C PHE A 193 9.06 -3.70 15.39
N ILE A 194 8.40 -4.39 14.45
CA ILE A 194 9.05 -5.44 13.65
C ILE A 194 10.10 -4.85 12.71
N ALA A 195 9.84 -3.69 12.11
CA ALA A 195 10.81 -3.00 11.27
C ALA A 195 12.06 -2.60 12.07
N ASP A 196 11.88 -2.06 13.28
CA ASP A 196 12.97 -1.67 14.18
C ASP A 196 13.75 -2.89 14.69
N LEU A 197 13.07 -3.97 15.07
CA LEU A 197 13.69 -5.23 15.46
C LEU A 197 14.55 -5.82 14.33
N ARG A 198 14.04 -5.80 13.09
CA ARG A 198 14.83 -6.22 11.90
C ARG A 198 16.07 -5.35 11.71
N TYR A 199 15.94 -4.04 11.91
CA TYR A 199 17.06 -3.13 11.81
C TYR A 199 18.13 -3.37 12.89
N ALA A 200 17.70 -3.63 14.13
CA ALA A 200 18.57 -3.97 15.25
C ALA A 200 19.31 -5.31 15.01
N LEU A 201 18.58 -6.35 14.56
CA LEU A 201 19.17 -7.64 14.18
C LEU A 201 20.22 -7.50 13.08
N ALA A 202 19.91 -6.73 12.02
CA ALA A 202 20.86 -6.48 10.93
C ALA A 202 22.14 -5.78 11.40
N ARG A 203 22.05 -4.88 12.39
CA ARG A 203 23.23 -4.24 13.00
C ARG A 203 24.05 -5.21 13.86
N LEU A 204 23.38 -6.04 14.67
CA LEU A 204 24.06 -7.00 15.54
C LEU A 204 24.78 -8.09 14.74
N GLU A 205 24.17 -8.61 13.69
CA GLU A 205 24.82 -9.63 12.86
C GLU A 205 25.95 -9.07 11.99
N ALA A 206 25.82 -7.85 11.46
CA ALA A 206 26.93 -7.16 10.80
C ALA A 206 28.13 -6.92 11.74
N GLY A 207 27.88 -6.80 13.05
CA GLY A 207 28.92 -6.74 14.08
C GLY A 207 29.47 -8.09 14.54
N ARG A 208 28.74 -9.20 14.34
CA ARG A 208 29.18 -10.57 14.65
C ARG A 208 30.01 -11.21 13.54
N SER A 209 30.06 -10.61 12.35
CA SER A 209 30.88 -11.07 11.21
C SER A 209 32.30 -10.48 11.18
N ILE A 210 32.89 -10.16 12.34
CA ILE A 210 34.30 -9.79 12.48
C ILE A 210 35.00 -10.86 13.30
#